data_AF-A0A0K2AX64-F1
#
_entry.id   AF-A0A0K2AX64-F1
#
_cell.length_a   1.000
_cell.length_b   1.000
_cell.length_c   1.000
_cell.angle_alpha   90.00
_cell.angle_beta   90.00
_cell.angle_gamma   90.00
#
_symmetry.space_group_name_H-M   'P 1'
#
loop_
_entity.id
_entity.type
_entity.pdbx_description
1 polymer ?
#
loop_
_entity_poly.entity_id
_entity_poly.type
_entity_poly.pdbx_seq_one_letter_code
_entity_poly.pdbx_strand_id
1 'polypeptide(L)'
;MPAGTLYRGREGMWSWVAHRVTGVLIFFFLFVHVLDTALVRVSPEAYDTVVATYKTPIVALLEYGLVAAILFHALNGLRVIAVDFWVKGARYQKQMLWTVVALWVVLMVGAIYPVLGHAARELFGS
;
A
#
# COMPACT_ATOMS: atom_id res chain seq x y z
N MET A 1 6.59 -38.39 3.87
CA MET A 1 6.04 -37.27 4.68
C MET A 1 4.72 -36.85 4.05
N PRO A 2 3.60 -36.78 4.79
CA PRO A 2 2.39 -36.19 4.22
C PRO A 2 2.67 -34.71 3.90
N ALA A 3 2.37 -34.29 2.66
CA ALA A 3 2.48 -32.89 2.28
C ALA A 3 1.47 -32.08 3.11
N GLY A 4 1.95 -31.11 3.89
CA GLY A 4 1.07 -30.26 4.69
C GLY A 4 0.09 -29.51 3.79
N THR A 5 -1.21 -29.61 4.09
CA THR A 5 -2.25 -28.85 3.35
C THR A 5 -2.26 -27.40 3.82
N LEU A 6 -2.48 -26.44 2.90
CA LEU A 6 -2.58 -25.02 3.26
C LEU A 6 -3.84 -24.79 4.10
N TYR A 7 -3.68 -24.20 5.29
CA TYR A 7 -4.82 -23.80 6.11
C TYR A 7 -5.62 -22.70 5.37
N ARG A 8 -6.91 -22.96 5.10
CA ARG A 8 -7.76 -22.07 4.27
C ARG A 8 -7.96 -20.68 4.89
N GLY A 9 -7.85 -20.57 6.21
CA GLY A 9 -8.06 -19.31 6.93
C GLY A 9 -9.50 -18.78 6.85
N ARG A 10 -9.78 -17.76 7.66
CA ARG A 10 -10.95 -16.89 7.52
C ARG A 10 -10.49 -15.46 7.24
N GLU A 11 -11.44 -14.56 6.96
CA GLU A 11 -11.19 -13.17 6.61
C GLU A 11 -10.24 -12.44 7.59
N GLY A 12 -10.30 -12.77 8.88
CA GLY A 12 -9.36 -12.26 9.89
C GLY A 12 -7.90 -12.66 9.65
N MET A 13 -7.63 -13.92 9.33
CA MET A 13 -6.27 -14.41 9.06
C MET A 13 -5.68 -13.73 7.82
N TRP A 14 -6.46 -13.65 6.73
CA TRP A 14 -6.01 -13.01 5.51
C TRP A 14 -5.78 -11.50 5.71
N SER A 15 -6.63 -10.82 6.49
CA SER A 15 -6.42 -9.42 6.85
C SER A 15 -5.11 -9.20 7.63
N TRP A 16 -4.74 -10.15 8.49
CA TRP A 16 -3.49 -10.12 9.23
C TRP A 16 -2.27 -10.35 8.33
N VAL A 17 -2.33 -11.33 7.41
CA VAL A 17 -1.24 -11.58 6.45
C VAL A 17 -1.01 -10.32 5.62
N ALA A 18 -2.08 -9.76 5.04
CA ALA A 18 -2.02 -8.56 4.23
C ALA A 18 -1.45 -7.37 5.00
N HIS A 19 -1.83 -7.20 6.28
CA HIS A 19 -1.32 -6.10 7.11
C HIS A 19 0.20 -6.20 7.34
N ARG A 20 0.70 -7.42 7.59
CA ARG A 20 2.15 -7.65 7.74
C ARG A 20 2.91 -7.43 6.45
N VAL A 21 2.43 -7.99 5.33
CA VAL A 21 3.08 -7.84 4.03
C VAL A 21 3.16 -6.38 3.64
N THR A 22 2.04 -5.64 3.75
CA THR A 22 2.02 -4.20 3.46
C THR A 22 2.95 -3.40 4.38
N GLY A 23 3.01 -3.72 5.68
CA GLY A 23 3.92 -3.05 6.61
C GLY A 23 5.40 -3.26 6.27
N VAL A 24 5.78 -4.49 5.88
CA VAL A 24 7.15 -4.79 5.43
C VAL A 24 7.49 -4.06 4.13
N LEU A 25 6.57 -4.03 3.17
CA LEU A 25 6.77 -3.31 1.90
C LEU A 25 6.97 -1.80 2.16
N ILE A 26 6.12 -1.20 3.00
CA ILE A 26 6.22 0.22 3.37
C ILE A 26 7.54 0.51 4.10
N PHE A 27 7.98 -0.39 4.99
CA PHE A 27 9.25 -0.22 5.70
C PHE A 27 10.44 -0.16 4.73
N PHE A 28 10.54 -1.08 3.78
CA PHE A 28 11.63 -1.07 2.78
C PHE A 28 11.51 0.10 1.80
N PHE A 29 10.28 0.48 1.42
CA PHE A 29 10.04 1.70 0.67
C PHE A 29 10.60 2.92 1.41
N LEU A 30 10.24 3.09 2.69
CA LEU A 30 10.71 4.21 3.50
C LEU A 30 12.23 4.22 3.67
N PHE A 31 12.86 3.05 3.78
CA PHE A 31 14.32 2.98 3.85
C PHE A 31 14.98 3.56 2.60
N VAL A 32 14.57 3.14 1.41
CA VAL A 32 15.10 3.66 0.14
C VAL A 32 14.71 5.13 -0.07
N HIS A 33 13.45 5.46 0.22
CA HIS A 33 12.89 6.80 0.05
C HIS A 33 13.58 7.86 0.92
N VAL A 34 13.93 7.53 2.16
CA VAL A 34 14.66 8.49 3.01
C VAL A 34 16.08 8.71 2.48
N LEU A 35 16.74 7.67 1.95
CA LEU A 35 18.07 7.78 1.37
C LEU A 35 18.07 8.61 0.08
N ASP A 36 17.12 8.39 -0.83
CA ASP A 36 17.03 9.16 -2.08
C ASP A 36 16.70 10.63 -1.81
N THR A 37 15.78 10.91 -0.87
CA THR A 37 15.37 12.27 -0.53
C THR A 37 16.48 13.02 0.20
N ALA A 38 17.35 12.32 0.94
CA ALA A 38 18.53 12.93 1.56
C ALA A 38 19.51 13.53 0.54
N LEU A 39 19.51 13.09 -0.74
CA LEU A 39 20.35 13.65 -1.79
C LEU A 39 20.06 15.14 -2.07
N VAL A 40 18.87 15.64 -1.73
CA VAL A 40 18.55 17.08 -1.74
C VAL A 40 19.56 17.90 -0.94
N ARG A 41 20.18 17.31 0.09
CA ARG A 41 21.18 17.96 0.94
C ARG A 41 22.62 17.83 0.42
N VAL A 42 22.85 17.08 -0.66
CA VAL A 42 24.17 16.79 -1.20
C VAL A 42 24.41 17.56 -2.51
N SER A 43 23.58 17.33 -3.52
CA SER A 43 23.61 18.06 -4.79
C SER A 43 22.22 18.03 -5.44
N PRO A 44 21.70 19.19 -5.89
CA PRO A 44 20.47 19.24 -6.69
C PRO A 44 20.55 18.33 -7.93
N GLU A 45 21.69 18.30 -8.63
CA GLU A 45 21.86 17.48 -9.84
C GLU A 45 21.82 15.99 -9.53
N ALA A 46 22.38 15.56 -8.40
CA ALA A 46 22.34 14.17 -7.96
C ALA A 46 20.90 13.74 -7.63
N TYR A 47 20.15 14.59 -6.95
CA TYR A 47 18.73 14.36 -6.67
C TYR A 47 17.91 14.27 -7.97
N ASP A 48 18.06 15.24 -8.86
CA ASP A 48 17.34 15.28 -10.15
C ASP A 48 17.64 14.05 -11.00
N THR A 49 18.90 13.59 -11.03
CA THR A 49 19.32 12.39 -11.76
C THR A 49 18.63 11.14 -11.21
N VAL A 50 18.59 10.96 -9.88
CA VAL A 50 17.93 9.80 -9.26
C VAL A 50 16.42 9.84 -9.48
N VAL A 51 15.78 10.99 -9.24
CA VAL A 51 14.33 11.15 -9.41
C VAL A 51 13.90 10.95 -10.86
N ALA A 52 14.73 11.34 -11.84
CA ALA A 52 14.46 11.07 -13.25
C ALA A 52 14.30 9.57 -13.54
N THR A 53 15.02 8.70 -12.84
CA THR A 53 14.90 7.24 -13.02
C THR A 53 13.55 6.67 -12.56
N TYR A 54 12.83 7.40 -11.70
CA TYR A 54 11.51 6.99 -11.20
C TYR A 54 10.36 7.41 -12.12
N LYS A 55 10.61 8.27 -13.10
CA LYS A 55 9.58 8.76 -14.03
C LYS A 55 9.38 7.81 -15.20
N THR A 56 8.92 6.60 -14.92
CA THR A 56 8.59 5.60 -15.95
C THR A 56 7.21 4.99 -15.71
N PRO A 57 6.52 4.48 -16.76
CA PRO A 57 5.22 3.84 -16.59
C PRO A 57 5.23 2.62 -15.64
N ILE A 58 6.36 1.90 -15.57
CA ILE A 58 6.53 0.77 -14.63
C ILE A 58 6.54 1.28 -13.20
N VAL A 59 7.28 2.34 -12.93
CA VAL A 59 7.35 2.92 -11.57
C VAL A 59 6.00 3.54 -11.19
N ALA A 60 5.26 4.15 -12.11
CA ALA A 60 3.89 4.61 -11.84
C ALA A 60 2.96 3.45 -11.39
N LEU A 61 3.10 2.26 -11.97
CA LEU A 61 2.38 1.07 -11.51
C LEU A 61 2.83 0.63 -10.11
N LEU A 62 4.14 0.71 -9.81
CA LEU A 62 4.66 0.43 -8.48
C LEU A 62 4.19 1.46 -7.45
N GLU A 63 4.11 2.74 -7.81
CA GLU A 63 3.55 3.82 -6.98
C GLU A 63 2.08 3.57 -6.68
N TYR A 64 1.28 3.16 -7.68
CA TYR A 64 -0.11 2.77 -7.45
C TYR A 64 -0.23 1.55 -6.52
N GLY A 65 0.68 0.58 -6.65
CA GLY A 65 0.80 -0.55 -5.72
C GLY A 65 1.20 -0.13 -4.30
N LEU A 66 2.08 0.85 -4.17
CA LEU A 66 2.47 1.44 -2.89
C LEU A 66 1.29 2.17 -2.23
N VAL A 67 0.51 2.95 -3.00
CA VAL A 67 -0.73 3.59 -2.52
C VAL A 67 -1.70 2.53 -1.99
N ALA A 68 -1.88 1.43 -2.73
CA ALA A 68 -2.68 0.30 -2.28
C ALA A 68 -2.20 -0.27 -0.94
N ALA A 69 -0.89 -0.45 -0.77
CA ALA A 69 -0.29 -0.98 0.45
C ALA A 69 -0.49 -0.02 1.63
N ILE A 70 -0.19 1.27 1.45
CA ILE A 70 -0.33 2.31 2.50
C ILE A 70 -1.78 2.43 2.95
N LEU A 71 -2.73 2.55 2.01
CA LEU A 71 -4.14 2.69 2.33
C LEU A 71 -4.67 1.48 3.09
N PHE A 72 -4.37 0.26 2.63
CA PHE A 72 -4.80 -0.94 3.34
C PHE A 72 -4.17 -1.02 4.73
N HIS A 73 -2.86 -0.77 4.84
CA HIS A 73 -2.14 -0.85 6.11
C HIS A 73 -2.71 0.11 7.14
N ALA A 74 -2.94 1.38 6.75
CA ALA A 74 -3.49 2.40 7.62
C ALA A 74 -4.94 2.08 8.04
N LEU A 75 -5.82 1.79 7.09
CA LEU A 75 -7.23 1.51 7.37
C LEU A 75 -7.40 0.24 8.22
N ASN A 76 -6.66 -0.83 7.90
CA ASN A 76 -6.71 -2.06 8.70
C ASN A 76 -6.05 -1.87 10.08
N GLY A 77 -5.02 -1.02 10.20
CA GLY A 77 -4.45 -0.63 11.48
C GLY A 77 -5.48 0.06 12.39
N LEU A 78 -6.25 1.00 11.84
CA LEU A 78 -7.37 1.64 12.57
C LEU A 78 -8.44 0.62 12.99
N ARG A 79 -8.76 -0.36 12.12
CA ARG A 79 -9.63 -1.48 12.49
C ARG A 79 -9.08 -2.28 13.66
N VAL A 80 -7.78 -2.61 13.66
CA VAL A 80 -7.15 -3.38 14.75
C VAL A 80 -7.22 -2.59 16.06
N ILE A 81 -6.86 -1.30 16.04
CA ILE A 81 -7.02 -0.40 17.18
C ILE A 81 -8.47 -0.41 17.69
N ALA A 82 -9.45 -0.26 16.80
CA ALA A 82 -10.85 -0.31 17.19
C ALA A 82 -11.25 -1.67 17.79
N VAL A 83 -10.74 -2.79 17.27
CA VAL A 83 -10.99 -4.13 17.82
C VAL A 83 -10.46 -4.26 19.25
N ASP A 84 -9.26 -3.71 19.51
CA ASP A 84 -8.57 -3.84 20.79
C ASP A 84 -9.14 -2.92 21.87
N PHE A 85 -9.54 -1.70 21.50
CA PHE A 85 -9.95 -0.67 22.46
C PHE A 85 -11.47 -0.52 22.61
N TRP A 86 -12.28 -1.06 21.69
CA TRP A 86 -13.74 -0.98 21.79
C TRP A 86 -14.33 -2.26 22.39
N VAL A 87 -15.18 -2.11 23.41
CA VAL A 87 -15.84 -3.25 24.10
C VAL A 87 -16.64 -4.17 23.15
N LYS A 88 -17.12 -3.68 22.01
CA LYS A 88 -17.83 -4.49 21.00
C LYS A 88 -16.95 -4.80 19.77
N GLY A 89 -15.67 -4.48 19.80
CA GLY A 89 -14.74 -4.58 18.68
C GLY A 89 -14.69 -5.98 18.07
N ALA A 90 -14.43 -7.00 18.90
CA ALA A 90 -14.41 -8.40 18.46
C ALA A 90 -15.76 -8.87 17.86
N ARG A 91 -16.90 -8.34 18.35
CA ARG A 91 -18.23 -8.68 17.82
C ARG A 91 -18.45 -8.15 16.39
N TYR A 92 -17.89 -6.98 16.08
CA TYR A 92 -18.08 -6.30 14.78
C TYR A 92 -16.87 -6.42 13.85
N GLN A 93 -15.90 -7.29 14.14
CA GLN A 93 -14.65 -7.38 13.38
C GLN A 93 -14.84 -7.61 11.87
N LYS A 94 -15.91 -8.31 11.48
CA LYS A 94 -16.22 -8.65 10.09
C LYS A 94 -16.80 -7.45 9.35
N GLN A 95 -17.74 -6.75 9.98
CA GLN A 95 -18.34 -5.52 9.47
C GLN A 95 -17.26 -4.44 9.31
N MET A 96 -16.37 -4.30 10.30
CA MET A 96 -15.22 -3.39 10.22
C MET A 96 -14.30 -3.75 9.06
N LEU A 97 -14.00 -5.04 8.85
CA LEU A 97 -13.15 -5.47 7.73
C LEU A 97 -13.77 -5.11 6.38
N TRP A 98 -15.05 -5.40 6.17
CA TRP A 98 -15.72 -5.05 4.91
C TRP A 98 -15.85 -3.54 4.71
N THR A 99 -16.00 -2.77 5.79
CA THR A 99 -15.94 -1.31 5.73
C THR A 99 -14.57 -0.82 5.28
N VAL A 100 -13.49 -1.37 5.84
CA VAL A 100 -12.11 -1.09 5.41
C VAL A 100 -11.92 -1.42 3.92
N VAL A 101 -12.38 -2.60 3.47
CA VAL A 101 -12.26 -3.01 2.06
C VAL A 101 -13.04 -2.06 1.14
N ALA A 102 -14.28 -1.69 1.51
CA ALA A 102 -15.09 -0.77 0.71
C ALA A 102 -14.43 0.61 0.58
N LEU A 103 -13.97 1.18 1.70
CA LEU A 103 -13.24 2.46 1.69
C LEU A 103 -11.96 2.37 0.87
N TRP A 104 -11.20 1.27 1.04
CA TRP A 104 -9.99 1.03 0.27
C TRP A 104 -10.28 0.99 -1.23
N VAL A 105 -11.30 0.26 -1.69
CA VAL A 105 -11.68 0.21 -3.11
C VAL A 105 -12.06 1.59 -3.63
N VAL A 106 -12.88 2.36 -2.90
CA VAL A 106 -13.30 3.71 -3.32
C VAL A 106 -12.08 4.64 -3.46
N LEU A 107 -11.16 4.61 -2.51
CA LEU A 107 -9.94 5.43 -2.55
C LEU A 107 -9.00 4.99 -3.67
N MET A 108 -8.86 3.68 -3.91
CA MET A 108 -8.05 3.17 -5.02
C MET A 108 -8.60 3.62 -6.38
N VAL A 109 -9.92 3.54 -6.58
CA VAL A 109 -10.56 4.06 -7.80
C VAL A 109 -10.28 5.56 -7.97
N GLY A 110 -10.41 6.34 -6.90
CA GLY A 110 -10.07 7.76 -6.91
C GLY A 110 -8.59 8.03 -7.22
N ALA A 111 -7.70 7.11 -6.87
CA ALA A 111 -6.26 7.23 -7.11
C ALA A 111 -5.82 6.86 -8.54
N ILE A 112 -6.67 6.21 -9.35
CA ILE A 112 -6.31 5.76 -10.71
C ILE A 112 -5.83 6.92 -11.57
N TYR A 113 -6.65 7.96 -11.74
CA TYR A 113 -6.31 9.09 -12.59
C TYR A 113 -5.11 9.90 -12.11
N PRO A 114 -5.03 10.34 -10.83
CA PRO A 114 -3.92 11.16 -10.37
C PRO A 114 -2.58 10.41 -10.38
N VAL A 115 -2.57 9.09 -10.15
CA VAL A 115 -1.32 8.30 -10.11
C VAL A 115 -0.95 7.78 -11.50
N LEU A 116 -1.88 7.17 -12.24
CA LEU A 116 -1.58 6.50 -13.51
C LEU A 116 -1.82 7.37 -14.73
N GLY A 117 -2.45 8.53 -14.59
CA GLY A 117 -2.83 9.38 -15.72
C GLY A 117 -1.65 9.85 -16.55
N HIS A 118 -0.49 10.12 -15.94
CA HIS A 118 0.71 10.49 -16.71
C HIS A 118 1.27 9.30 -17.50
N ALA A 119 1.35 8.11 -16.87
CA ALA A 119 1.84 6.90 -17.50
C ALA A 119 0.95 6.45 -18.67
N ALA A 120 -0.37 6.63 -18.53
CA ALA A 120 -1.31 6.38 -19.61
C ALA A 120 -1.06 7.30 -20.82
N ARG A 121 -0.85 8.60 -20.60
CA ARG A 121 -0.54 9.55 -21.69
C ARG A 121 0.79 9.22 -22.36
N GLU A 122 1.81 8.85 -21.58
CA GLU A 122 3.13 8.48 -22.10
C GLU A 122 3.08 7.22 -22.97
N LEU A 123 2.29 6.21 -22.56
CA LEU A 123 2.16 4.95 -23.30
C LEU A 123 1.24 5.04 -24.52
N PHE A 124 0.16 5.84 -24.45
CA PHE A 124 -0.90 5.85 -25.46
C PHE A 124 -0.96 7.14 -26.29
N GLY A 125 -0.07 8.10 -26.03
CA GLY A 125 0.15 9.26 -26.91
C GLY A 125 -1.02 10.23 -27.03
N SER A 126 -1.84 10.38 -25.98
CA SER A 126 -2.93 11.37 -25.93
C SER A 126 -2.54 12.66 -25.24
#